data_AF-A0A0F9TDL8-F1
#
_entry.id   AF-A0A0F9TDL8-F1
#
_cell.length_a   1.000
_cell.length_b   1.000
_cell.length_c   1.000
_cell.angle_alpha   90.00
_cell.angle_beta   90.00
_cell.angle_gamma   90.00
#
_symmetry.space_group_name_H-M   'P 1'
#
loop_
_entity.id
_entity.type
_entity.pdbx_description
1 polymer ?
#
loop_
_entity_poly.entity_id
_entity_poly.type
_entity_poly.pdbx_seq_one_letter_code
_entity_poly.pdbx_strand_id
1 'polypeptide(L)'
;MKNENLIVKRVRVNDDGVIEKRCTNCGEWLIATRDFFSISVGGLKGLQSQCKVCLKQKATYSQEARRAYCKRYHKLHKVHNNKMNRKYYRLHRGQVLIRQMVTQRKRSQRLKEEALKYYSIGNKVACVNCGFSNIDALTIDHVNGGGNKHRRQLGGRSGVSFYYWLAENKYPEGYRTLCMNCQFIKLGELHSVLPLNQSNKIIVRDVVHGI
;
A
#
# COMPACT_ATOMS: atom_id res chain seq x y z
N MET A 1 -19.92 -37.62 -19.93
CA MET A 1 -20.28 -38.17 -18.62
C MET A 1 -19.26 -37.69 -17.60
N LYS A 2 -19.72 -37.12 -16.47
CA LYS A 2 -18.88 -36.58 -15.37
C LYS A 2 -18.46 -37.72 -14.43
N ASN A 3 -17.40 -37.47 -13.65
CA ASN A 3 -16.73 -38.33 -12.64
C ASN A 3 -15.80 -39.35 -13.30
N GLU A 4 -14.48 -39.36 -13.06
CA GLU A 4 -13.84 -39.64 -11.76
C GLU A 4 -12.54 -38.84 -11.55
N ASN A 5 -12.69 -37.51 -11.47
CA ASN A 5 -11.62 -36.65 -10.97
C ASN A 5 -11.39 -36.90 -9.47
N LEU A 6 -10.11 -37.02 -9.08
CA LEU A 6 -9.55 -36.84 -7.73
C LEU A 6 -9.43 -38.10 -6.85
N ILE A 7 -8.49 -38.97 -7.19
CA ILE A 7 -7.61 -39.56 -6.16
C ILE A 7 -6.79 -38.40 -5.56
N VAL A 8 -7.36 -37.70 -4.58
CA VAL A 8 -6.62 -36.73 -3.79
C VAL A 8 -5.61 -37.56 -2.99
N LYS A 9 -4.30 -37.42 -3.23
CA LYS A 9 -3.15 -38.19 -2.65
C LYS A 9 -3.13 -38.38 -1.10
N ARG A 10 -4.17 -37.93 -0.37
CA ARG A 10 -4.30 -37.96 1.08
C ARG A 10 -5.65 -38.49 1.58
N VAL A 11 -6.49 -39.10 0.72
CA VAL A 11 -7.72 -39.78 1.14
C VAL A 11 -7.78 -41.17 0.50
N ARG A 12 -8.22 -42.15 1.28
CA ARG A 12 -8.43 -43.54 0.83
C ARG A 12 -9.66 -44.13 1.52
N VAL A 13 -10.09 -45.29 1.05
CA VAL A 13 -11.08 -46.14 1.71
C VAL A 13 -10.32 -47.38 2.21
N ASN A 14 -10.52 -47.77 3.46
CA ASN A 14 -9.89 -48.98 4.00
C ASN A 14 -10.73 -50.24 3.70
N ASP A 15 -10.24 -51.40 4.11
CA ASP A 15 -10.87 -52.70 3.80
C ASP A 15 -12.30 -52.82 4.38
N ASP A 16 -12.60 -52.08 5.46
CA ASP A 16 -13.92 -52.00 6.08
C ASP A 16 -14.86 -50.97 5.41
N GLY A 17 -14.45 -50.37 4.28
CA GLY A 17 -15.22 -49.35 3.58
C GLY A 17 -15.20 -47.97 4.26
N VAL A 18 -14.37 -47.76 5.29
CA VAL A 18 -14.27 -46.50 6.03
C VAL A 18 -13.34 -45.54 5.32
N ILE A 19 -13.76 -44.28 5.22
CA ILE A 19 -12.97 -43.22 4.61
C ILE A 19 -11.88 -42.75 5.57
N GLU A 20 -10.63 -42.86 5.15
CA GLU A 20 -9.46 -42.39 5.87
C GLU A 20 -8.79 -41.20 5.19
N LYS A 21 -8.11 -40.38 6.00
CA LYS A 21 -7.38 -39.19 5.56
C LYS A 21 -5.98 -39.17 6.18
N ARG A 22 -4.97 -38.86 5.35
CA ARG A 22 -3.57 -38.75 5.78
C ARG A 22 -3.27 -37.38 6.38
N CYS A 23 -2.79 -37.35 7.62
CA CYS A 23 -2.33 -36.13 8.29
C CYS A 23 -1.07 -35.56 7.60
N THR A 24 -1.04 -34.26 7.31
CA THR A 24 0.11 -33.61 6.66
C THR A 24 1.29 -33.35 7.60
N ASN A 25 1.11 -33.53 8.91
CA ASN A 25 2.17 -33.33 9.90
C ASN A 25 2.83 -34.65 10.33
N CYS A 26 2.06 -35.60 10.88
CA CYS A 26 2.59 -36.91 11.30
C CYS A 26 2.58 -37.96 10.20
N GLY A 27 1.81 -37.77 9.11
CA GLY A 27 1.75 -38.72 8.02
C GLY A 27 0.82 -39.93 8.25
N GLU A 28 0.21 -40.07 9.42
CA GLU A 28 -0.72 -41.15 9.77
C GLU A 28 -2.04 -41.09 8.99
N TRP A 29 -2.61 -42.26 8.71
CA TRP A 29 -3.94 -42.43 8.15
C TRP A 29 -4.95 -42.58 9.28
N LEU A 30 -5.89 -41.65 9.36
CA LEU A 30 -6.91 -41.62 10.41
C LEU A 30 -8.28 -41.56 9.77
N ILE A 31 -9.28 -42.07 10.47
CA ILE A 31 -10.68 -41.99 10.04
C ILE A 31 -11.04 -40.52 9.81
N ALA A 32 -11.65 -40.23 8.66
CA ALA A 32 -11.98 -38.87 8.22
C ALA A 32 -13.24 -38.34 8.94
N THR A 33 -13.21 -38.31 10.28
CA THR A 33 -14.29 -37.82 11.13
C THR A 33 -13.86 -36.60 11.95
N ARG A 34 -14.86 -36.00 12.62
CA ARG A 34 -14.65 -34.90 13.56
C ARG A 34 -13.89 -35.31 14.81
N ASP A 35 -13.68 -36.59 15.08
CA ASP A 35 -12.93 -37.06 16.25
C ASP A 35 -11.45 -36.80 16.06
N PHE A 36 -10.93 -37.14 14.88
CA PHE A 36 -9.51 -37.04 14.55
C PHE A 36 -9.14 -35.71 13.87
N PHE A 37 -10.08 -35.04 13.20
CA PHE A 37 -9.83 -33.79 12.47
C PHE A 37 -10.80 -32.68 12.87
N SER A 38 -10.32 -31.46 13.04
CA SER A 38 -11.18 -30.29 13.22
C SER A 38 -11.81 -29.85 11.89
N ILE A 39 -12.86 -29.04 11.96
CA ILE A 39 -13.56 -28.50 10.78
C ILE A 39 -12.67 -27.46 10.06
N SER A 40 -12.77 -27.40 8.73
CA SER A 40 -12.09 -26.43 7.88
C SER A 40 -12.93 -26.10 6.64
N VAL A 41 -13.24 -24.82 6.44
CA VAL A 41 -14.11 -24.31 5.36
C VAL A 41 -13.54 -24.59 3.96
N GLY A 42 -12.22 -24.70 3.81
CA GLY A 42 -11.54 -25.06 2.56
C GLY A 42 -10.89 -26.45 2.59
N GLY A 43 -11.18 -27.24 3.61
CA GLY A 43 -10.58 -28.55 3.82
C GLY A 43 -11.23 -29.64 2.97
N LEU A 44 -10.45 -30.66 2.59
CA LEU A 44 -11.00 -31.84 1.93
C LEU A 44 -12.06 -32.49 2.82
N LYS A 45 -13.28 -32.63 2.29
CA LYS A 45 -14.51 -33.05 3.00
C LYS A 45 -14.84 -32.18 4.24
N GLY A 46 -14.50 -30.90 4.21
CA GLY A 46 -14.75 -29.97 5.32
C GLY A 46 -13.84 -30.17 6.54
N LEU A 47 -12.76 -30.95 6.42
CA LEU A 47 -11.86 -31.29 7.53
C LEU A 47 -10.46 -30.71 7.34
N GLN A 48 -9.80 -30.38 8.45
CA GLN A 48 -8.41 -29.93 8.49
C GLN A 48 -7.45 -30.92 7.82
N SER A 49 -6.30 -30.42 7.37
CA SER A 49 -5.24 -31.25 6.75
C SER A 49 -4.31 -31.91 7.76
N GLN A 50 -4.38 -31.52 9.03
CA GLN A 50 -3.63 -32.09 10.14
C GLN A 50 -4.61 -32.62 11.19
N CYS A 51 -4.24 -33.70 11.87
CA CYS A 51 -5.04 -34.24 12.97
C CYS A 51 -5.07 -33.26 14.16
N LYS A 52 -6.09 -33.39 15.01
CA LYS A 52 -6.26 -32.54 16.20
C LYS A 52 -5.05 -32.54 17.11
N VAL A 53 -4.39 -33.69 17.28
CA VAL A 53 -3.18 -33.85 18.11
C VAL A 53 -2.07 -32.95 17.58
N CYS A 54 -1.75 -33.06 16.29
CA CYS A 54 -0.72 -32.24 15.65
C CYS A 54 -1.08 -30.74 15.68
N LEU A 55 -2.35 -30.39 15.54
CA LEU A 55 -2.81 -29.00 15.66
C LEU A 55 -2.63 -28.47 17.08
N LYS A 56 -2.97 -29.26 18.11
CA LYS A 56 -2.78 -28.91 19.53
C LYS A 56 -1.30 -28.71 19.85
N GLN A 57 -0.43 -29.62 19.40
CA GLN A 57 1.02 -29.49 19.57
C GLN A 57 1.57 -28.20 18.94
N LYS A 58 1.09 -27.81 17.76
CA LYS A 58 1.50 -26.52 17.15
C LYS A 58 0.93 -25.30 17.87
N ALA A 59 -0.22 -25.44 18.52
CA ALA A 59 -0.83 -24.39 19.32
C ALA A 59 -0.04 -24.16 20.62
N THR A 60 0.59 -25.19 21.19
CA THR A 60 1.39 -25.09 22.42
C THR A 60 2.81 -24.57 22.21
N TYR A 61 3.21 -24.25 20.97
CA TYR A 61 4.52 -23.66 20.72
C TYR A 61 4.61 -22.28 21.37
N SER A 62 5.68 -22.04 22.14
CA SER A 62 6.01 -20.71 22.63
C SER A 62 6.17 -19.72 21.47
N GLN A 63 6.02 -18.42 21.74
CA GLN A 63 6.20 -17.39 20.71
C GLN A 63 7.58 -17.49 20.04
N GLU A 64 8.61 -17.81 20.82
CA GLU A 64 9.98 -18.02 20.35
C GLU A 64 10.10 -19.26 19.46
N ALA A 65 9.57 -20.40 19.88
CA ALA A 65 9.55 -21.63 19.09
C ALA A 65 8.80 -21.43 17.76
N ARG A 66 7.68 -20.70 17.78
CA ARG A 66 6.92 -20.34 16.57
C ARG A 66 7.74 -19.42 15.65
N ARG A 67 8.42 -18.40 16.19
CA ARG A 67 9.31 -17.52 15.40
C ARG A 67 10.46 -18.31 14.76
N ALA A 68 11.11 -19.18 15.52
CA ALA A 68 12.21 -20.04 15.04
C ALA A 68 11.74 -21.00 13.93
N TYR A 69 10.60 -21.67 14.14
CA TYR A 69 9.96 -22.53 13.15
C TYR A 69 9.65 -21.75 11.86
N CYS A 70 8.98 -20.60 11.97
CA CYS A 70 8.66 -19.75 10.82
C CYS A 70 9.93 -19.32 10.06
N LYS A 71 10.99 -18.90 10.76
CA LYS A 71 12.26 -18.50 10.13
C LYS A 71 12.89 -19.67 9.35
N ARG A 72 12.94 -20.86 9.94
CA ARG A 72 13.44 -22.08 9.29
C ARG A 72 12.61 -22.44 8.05
N TYR A 73 11.29 -22.44 8.18
CA TYR A 73 10.37 -22.73 7.07
C TYR A 73 10.56 -21.77 5.89
N HIS A 74 10.62 -20.46 6.15
CA HIS A 74 10.86 -19.46 5.11
C HIS A 74 12.21 -19.66 4.41
N LYS A 75 13.27 -20.04 5.15
CA LYS A 75 14.59 -20.32 4.58
C LYS A 75 14.55 -21.54 3.67
N LEU A 76 14.01 -22.67 4.15
CA LEU A 76 13.95 -23.93 3.41
C LEU A 76 13.10 -23.82 2.15
N HIS A 77 11.97 -23.11 2.21
CA HIS A 77 11.02 -23.02 1.09
C HIS A 77 11.19 -21.76 0.24
N LYS A 78 12.24 -20.95 0.45
CA LYS A 78 12.45 -19.66 -0.25
C LYS A 78 12.37 -19.80 -1.77
N VAL A 79 13.12 -20.75 -2.35
CA VAL A 79 13.20 -20.93 -3.81
C VAL A 79 11.85 -21.35 -4.40
N HIS A 80 11.20 -22.34 -3.78
CA HIS A 80 9.89 -22.83 -4.20
C HIS A 80 8.83 -21.72 -4.12
N ASN A 81 8.76 -21.02 -2.99
CA ASN A 81 7.79 -19.94 -2.79
C ASN A 81 8.04 -18.77 -3.75
N ASN A 82 9.30 -18.42 -4.02
CA ASN A 82 9.64 -17.40 -5.01
C ASN A 82 9.18 -17.81 -6.43
N LYS A 83 9.37 -19.08 -6.81
CA LYS A 83 8.88 -19.61 -8.09
C LYS A 83 7.36 -19.52 -8.17
N MET A 84 6.65 -19.93 -7.11
CA MET A 84 5.19 -19.86 -7.06
C MET A 84 4.68 -18.41 -7.08
N ASN A 85 5.29 -17.51 -6.32
CA ASN A 85 4.94 -16.09 -6.29
C ASN A 85 5.16 -15.42 -7.65
N ARG A 86 6.27 -15.73 -8.35
CA ARG A 86 6.52 -15.25 -9.71
C ARG A 86 5.46 -15.73 -10.69
N LYS A 87 5.08 -17.02 -10.61
CA LYS A 87 4.00 -17.59 -11.44
C LYS A 87 2.67 -16.91 -11.14
N TYR A 88 2.32 -16.76 -9.87
CA TYR A 88 1.10 -16.08 -9.44
C TYR A 88 1.05 -14.64 -9.97
N TYR A 89 2.13 -13.87 -9.78
CA TYR A 89 2.21 -12.49 -10.28
C TYR A 89 2.08 -12.41 -11.79
N ARG A 90 2.72 -13.33 -12.54
CA ARG A 90 2.60 -13.38 -14.00
C ARG A 90 1.15 -13.61 -14.44
N LEU A 91 0.46 -14.56 -13.81
CA LEU A 91 -0.93 -14.91 -14.14
C LEU A 91 -1.95 -13.84 -13.73
N HIS A 92 -1.66 -13.11 -12.64
CA HIS A 92 -2.61 -12.14 -12.06
C HIS A 92 -2.09 -10.70 -12.13
N ARG A 93 -1.17 -10.40 -13.06
CA ARG A 93 -0.46 -9.12 -13.14
C ARG A 93 -1.42 -7.92 -13.11
N GLY A 94 -2.45 -7.93 -13.95
CA GLY A 94 -3.44 -6.85 -14.02
C GLY A 94 -4.14 -6.62 -12.67
N GLN A 95 -4.64 -7.67 -12.04
CA GLN A 95 -5.34 -7.59 -10.75
C GLN A 95 -4.41 -7.09 -9.63
N VAL A 96 -3.16 -7.58 -9.60
CA VAL A 96 -2.16 -7.14 -8.63
C VAL A 96 -1.84 -5.66 -8.83
N LEU A 97 -1.67 -5.20 -10.07
CA LEU A 97 -1.42 -3.80 -10.38
C LEU A 97 -2.60 -2.90 -9.98
N ILE A 98 -3.84 -3.30 -10.28
CA ILE A 98 -5.05 -2.57 -9.88
C ILE A 98 -5.11 -2.44 -8.36
N ARG A 99 -4.90 -3.55 -7.62
CA ARG A 99 -4.86 -3.52 -6.15
C ARG A 99 -3.76 -2.56 -5.66
N GLN A 100 -2.55 -2.64 -6.23
CA GLN A 100 -1.45 -1.75 -5.89
C GLN A 100 -1.78 -0.28 -6.16
N MET A 101 -2.40 0.05 -7.29
CA MET A 101 -2.83 1.41 -7.63
C MET A 101 -3.84 1.95 -6.62
N VAL A 102 -4.86 1.17 -6.27
CA VAL A 102 -5.88 1.57 -5.28
C VAL A 102 -5.25 1.79 -3.90
N THR A 103 -4.39 0.88 -3.45
CA THR A 103 -3.68 1.03 -2.17
C THR A 103 -2.76 2.25 -2.17
N GLN A 104 -2.00 2.46 -3.25
CA GLN A 104 -1.12 3.62 -3.40
C GLN A 104 -1.93 4.93 -3.40
N ARG A 105 -3.03 5.02 -4.15
CA ARG A 105 -3.89 6.20 -4.16
C ARG A 105 -4.42 6.54 -2.76
N LYS A 106 -4.92 5.54 -2.02
CA LYS A 106 -5.39 5.73 -0.64
C LYS A 106 -4.28 6.23 0.28
N ARG A 107 -3.07 5.68 0.17
CA ARG A 107 -1.90 6.12 0.96
C ARG A 107 -1.50 7.55 0.61
N SER A 108 -1.42 7.88 -0.68
CA SER A 108 -1.08 9.21 -1.18
C SER A 108 -2.08 10.26 -0.71
N GLN A 109 -3.37 9.93 -0.72
CA GLN A 109 -4.44 10.82 -0.27
C GLN A 109 -4.33 11.11 1.23
N ARG A 110 -4.10 10.08 2.06
CA ARG A 110 -3.91 10.26 3.51
C ARG A 110 -2.70 11.13 3.84
N LEU A 111 -1.55 10.85 3.21
CA LEU A 111 -0.34 11.65 3.41
C LEU A 111 -0.55 13.12 3.00
N LYS A 112 -1.25 13.36 1.88
CA LYS A 112 -1.62 14.70 1.44
C LYS A 112 -2.51 15.38 2.47
N GLU A 113 -3.58 14.72 2.90
CA GLU A 113 -4.52 15.25 3.88
C GLU A 113 -3.84 15.58 5.21
N GLU A 114 -3.04 14.67 5.76
CA GLU A 114 -2.29 14.86 7.00
C GLU A 114 -1.32 16.05 6.91
N ALA A 115 -0.55 16.14 5.83
CA ALA A 115 0.38 17.24 5.62
C ALA A 115 -0.36 18.58 5.49
N LEU A 116 -1.41 18.64 4.67
CA LEU A 116 -2.18 19.87 4.49
C LEU A 116 -2.83 20.31 5.79
N LYS A 117 -3.40 19.37 6.55
CA LYS A 117 -4.02 19.65 7.85
C LYS A 117 -3.03 20.22 8.85
N TYR A 118 -1.81 19.66 8.91
CA TYR A 118 -0.75 20.09 9.81
C TYR A 118 -0.33 21.54 9.55
N TYR A 119 -0.17 21.91 8.27
CA TYR A 119 0.29 23.25 7.86
C TYR A 119 -0.84 24.26 7.65
N SER A 120 -2.05 23.92 8.06
CA SER A 120 -3.22 24.80 8.06
C SER A 120 -3.52 25.33 9.46
N ILE A 121 -4.31 26.40 9.53
CA ILE A 121 -4.75 26.98 10.81
C ILE A 121 -5.89 26.13 11.40
N GLY A 122 -5.82 25.89 12.72
CA GLY A 122 -6.91 25.25 13.46
C GLY A 122 -7.16 23.79 13.09
N ASN A 123 -6.16 23.07 12.57
CA ASN A 123 -6.24 21.65 12.22
C ASN A 123 -7.34 21.35 11.17
N LYS A 124 -7.66 22.33 10.32
CA LYS A 124 -8.61 22.21 9.19
C LYS A 124 -7.83 22.02 7.90
N VAL A 125 -8.33 21.27 6.94
CA VAL A 125 -7.71 21.17 5.61
C VAL A 125 -8.15 22.37 4.78
N ALA A 126 -7.47 23.51 4.94
CA ALA A 126 -7.85 24.77 4.31
C ALA A 126 -6.66 25.70 4.04
N CYS A 127 -6.78 26.51 2.99
CA CYS A 127 -5.83 27.58 2.69
C CYS A 127 -5.74 28.55 3.87
N VAL A 128 -4.53 28.79 4.37
CA VAL A 128 -4.32 29.72 5.50
C VAL A 128 -4.63 31.17 5.15
N ASN A 129 -4.66 31.52 3.86
CA ASN A 129 -4.88 32.88 3.39
C ASN A 129 -6.36 33.21 3.13
N CYS A 130 -7.07 32.34 2.41
CA CYS A 130 -8.44 32.62 1.97
C CYS A 130 -9.49 31.63 2.48
N GLY A 131 -9.10 30.63 3.27
CA GLY A 131 -10.03 29.63 3.83
C GLY A 131 -10.54 28.58 2.84
N PHE A 132 -10.17 28.65 1.56
CA PHE A 132 -10.55 27.65 0.55
C PHE A 132 -10.16 26.23 1.01
N SER A 133 -11.10 25.27 0.95
CA SER A 133 -10.96 23.96 1.63
C SER A 133 -11.00 22.74 0.71
N ASN A 134 -11.17 22.91 -0.61
CA ASN A 134 -11.11 21.77 -1.51
C ASN A 134 -9.67 21.26 -1.62
N ILE A 135 -9.43 20.09 -1.05
CA ILE A 135 -8.12 19.43 -0.94
C ILE A 135 -7.41 19.29 -2.29
N ASP A 136 -8.13 19.16 -3.40
CA ASP A 136 -7.54 18.96 -4.72
C ASP A 136 -6.81 20.21 -5.23
N ALA A 137 -7.25 21.39 -4.83
CA ALA A 137 -6.62 22.67 -5.16
C ALA A 137 -5.73 23.22 -4.03
N LEU A 138 -5.53 22.45 -2.95
CA LEU A 138 -4.59 22.78 -1.87
C LEU A 138 -3.20 22.19 -2.09
N THR A 139 -2.21 22.94 -1.64
CA THR A 139 -0.78 22.69 -1.81
C THR A 139 0.02 23.16 -0.60
N ILE A 140 1.26 22.67 -0.48
CA ILE A 140 2.21 23.12 0.53
C ILE A 140 3.15 24.16 -0.09
N ASP A 141 3.10 25.37 0.45
CA ASP A 141 3.96 26.50 0.08
C ASP A 141 5.12 26.64 1.07
N HIS A 142 6.29 26.99 0.55
CA HIS A 142 7.45 27.38 1.35
C HIS A 142 7.28 28.82 1.80
N VAL A 143 7.16 29.07 3.11
CA VAL A 143 6.89 30.41 3.66
C VAL A 143 7.92 31.43 3.16
N ASN A 144 9.21 31.09 3.29
CA ASN A 144 10.35 31.94 2.89
C ASN A 144 10.77 31.76 1.42
N GLY A 145 9.94 31.13 0.58
CA GLY A 145 10.29 30.81 -0.80
C GLY A 145 11.37 29.71 -0.91
N GLY A 146 12.10 29.67 -2.03
CA GLY A 146 13.20 28.72 -2.22
C GLY A 146 12.80 27.26 -2.49
N GLY A 147 11.51 26.97 -2.68
CA GLY A 147 11.02 25.60 -2.89
C GLY A 147 11.69 24.86 -4.06
N ASN A 148 12.06 25.57 -5.13
CA ASN A 148 12.81 24.98 -6.25
C ASN A 148 14.20 24.47 -5.83
N LYS A 149 14.92 25.21 -4.96
CA LYS A 149 16.21 24.80 -4.41
C LYS A 149 16.03 23.62 -3.47
N HIS A 150 15.06 23.68 -2.57
CA HIS A 150 14.79 22.59 -1.63
C HIS A 150 14.42 21.29 -2.36
N ARG A 151 13.52 21.34 -3.36
CA ARG A 151 13.16 20.15 -4.14
C ARG A 151 14.36 19.54 -4.86
N ARG A 152 15.28 20.34 -5.39
CA ARG A 152 16.53 19.85 -5.99
C ARG A 152 17.43 19.17 -4.96
N GLN A 153 17.60 19.76 -3.77
CA GLN A 153 18.37 19.16 -2.68
C GLN A 153 17.78 17.82 -2.22
N LEU A 154 16.46 17.65 -2.29
CA LEU A 154 15.78 16.40 -1.96
C LEU A 154 15.77 15.37 -3.11
N GLY A 155 16.54 15.58 -4.19
CA GLY A 155 16.56 14.65 -5.33
C GLY A 155 15.32 14.76 -6.23
N GLY A 156 14.71 15.94 -6.30
CA GLY A 156 13.53 16.19 -7.14
C GLY A 156 12.20 15.77 -6.52
N ARG A 157 12.17 15.43 -5.22
CA ARG A 157 10.94 15.04 -4.52
C ARG A 157 9.86 16.11 -4.68
N SER A 158 8.71 15.69 -5.21
CA SER A 158 7.51 16.50 -5.40
C SER A 158 6.25 15.68 -5.14
N GLY A 159 5.10 16.36 -4.99
CA GLY A 159 3.81 15.72 -4.74
C GLY A 159 3.84 14.76 -3.55
N VAL A 160 3.44 13.50 -3.77
CA VAL A 160 3.37 12.46 -2.73
C VAL A 160 4.70 12.21 -2.04
N SER A 161 5.80 12.20 -2.79
CA SER A 161 7.14 11.97 -2.22
C SER A 161 7.57 13.11 -1.29
N PHE A 162 7.06 14.32 -1.53
CA PHE A 162 7.30 15.46 -0.65
C PHE A 162 6.45 15.38 0.63
N TYR A 163 5.17 14.99 0.55
CA TYR A 163 4.37 14.71 1.75
C TYR A 163 4.98 13.61 2.62
N TYR A 164 5.52 12.58 1.98
CA TYR A 164 6.24 11.52 2.68
C TYR A 164 7.50 12.05 3.40
N TRP A 165 8.28 12.90 2.74
CA TRP A 165 9.44 13.56 3.37
C TRP A 165 9.03 14.42 4.57
N LEU A 166 7.92 15.18 4.48
CA LEU A 166 7.40 15.96 5.60
C LEU A 166 7.06 15.05 6.79
N ALA A 167 6.38 13.93 6.56
CA ALA A 167 6.04 12.97 7.60
C ALA A 167 7.29 12.32 8.24
N GLU A 168 8.27 11.89 7.44
CA GLU A 168 9.53 11.31 7.95
C GLU A 168 10.34 12.31 8.80
N ASN A 169 10.25 13.59 8.48
CA ASN A 169 10.94 14.67 9.19
C ASN A 169 10.08 15.31 10.28
N LYS A 170 8.98 14.65 10.70
CA LYS A 170 8.08 15.10 11.77
C LYS A 170 7.50 16.50 11.55
N TYR A 171 7.19 16.82 10.29
CA TYR A 171 6.56 18.08 9.87
C TYR A 171 7.33 19.34 10.34
N PRO A 172 8.52 19.60 9.78
CA PRO A 172 9.33 20.75 10.16
C PRO A 172 8.62 22.08 9.88
N GLU A 173 9.02 23.16 10.55
CA GLU A 173 8.50 24.50 10.28
C GLU A 173 8.93 25.05 8.90
N GLY A 174 8.43 26.22 8.54
CA GLY A 174 8.76 26.91 7.28
C GLY A 174 7.84 26.61 6.10
N TYR A 175 6.72 25.93 6.36
CA TYR A 175 5.70 25.58 5.37
C TYR A 175 4.33 26.06 5.79
N ARG A 176 3.43 26.23 4.82
CA ARG A 176 2.02 26.55 5.03
C ARG A 176 1.15 25.93 3.96
N THR A 177 -0.12 25.68 4.28
CA THR A 177 -1.10 25.22 3.29
C THR A 177 -1.72 26.40 2.55
N LEU A 178 -1.59 26.44 1.23
CA LEU A 178 -2.24 27.42 0.37
C LEU A 178 -3.08 26.75 -0.73
N CYS A 179 -4.13 27.44 -1.18
CA CYS A 179 -4.73 27.11 -2.47
C CYS A 179 -3.82 27.59 -3.62
N MET A 180 -3.95 26.95 -4.77
CA MET A 180 -3.16 27.28 -5.96
C MET A 180 -3.22 28.77 -6.32
N ASN A 181 -4.41 29.39 -6.23
CA ASN A 181 -4.57 30.81 -6.55
C ASN A 181 -3.75 31.72 -5.61
N CYS A 182 -3.83 31.50 -4.29
CA CYS A 182 -3.05 32.28 -3.34
C CYS A 182 -1.54 32.04 -3.49
N GLN A 183 -1.13 30.82 -3.86
CA GLN A 183 0.27 30.53 -4.14
C GLN A 183 0.76 31.28 -5.41
N PHE A 184 -0.05 31.35 -6.47
CA PHE A 184 0.30 32.10 -7.68
C PHE A 184 0.31 33.62 -7.46
N ILE A 185 -0.65 34.16 -6.70
CA ILE A 185 -0.68 35.58 -6.34
C ILE A 185 0.60 35.97 -5.61
N LYS A 186 0.99 35.21 -4.57
CA LYS A 186 2.24 35.41 -3.83
C LYS A 186 3.47 35.43 -4.76
N LEU A 187 3.51 34.51 -5.74
CA LEU A 187 4.62 34.46 -6.70
C LEU A 187 4.65 35.71 -7.58
N GLY A 188 3.47 36.19 -8.03
CA GLY A 188 3.35 37.42 -8.82
C GLY A 188 3.77 38.67 -8.04
N GLU A 189 3.34 38.79 -6.77
CA GLU A 189 3.72 39.88 -5.87
C GLU A 189 5.23 39.92 -5.61
N LEU A 190 5.88 38.77 -5.50
CA LEU A 190 7.34 38.70 -5.34
C LEU A 190 8.08 39.16 -6.61
N HIS A 191 7.47 38.99 -7.79
CA HIS A 191 8.05 39.40 -9.06
C HIS A 191 7.80 40.88 -9.38
N SER A 192 6.73 41.50 -8.87
CA SER A 192 6.42 42.92 -9.10
C SER A 192 7.27 43.89 -8.26
N VAL A 193 7.97 43.42 -7.23
CA VAL A 193 8.93 44.19 -6.43
C VAL A 193 10.38 44.09 -6.90
N LEU A 194 10.66 43.32 -7.96
CA LEU A 194 11.98 43.31 -8.60
C LEU A 194 12.04 44.47 -9.61
N PRO A 195 13.07 45.33 -9.59
CA PRO A 195 13.19 46.40 -10.56
C PRO A 195 13.19 45.78 -11.96
N LEU A 196 12.21 46.18 -12.78
CA LEU A 196 12.16 45.84 -14.19
C LEU A 196 13.50 46.23 -14.81
N ASN A 197 14.33 45.24 -15.13
CA ASN A 197 15.44 45.47 -16.03
C ASN A 197 14.82 45.92 -17.37
N GLN A 198 14.94 47.21 -17.70
CA GLN A 198 14.39 47.88 -18.87
C GLN A 198 14.96 47.37 -20.23
N SER A 199 15.54 46.16 -20.27
CA SER A 199 16.22 45.64 -21.46
C SER A 199 15.36 44.70 -22.32
N ASN A 200 14.17 44.27 -21.88
CA ASN A 200 13.30 43.43 -22.71
C ASN A 200 12.02 44.17 -23.09
N LYS A 201 12.08 44.89 -24.22
CA LYS A 201 10.89 45.31 -24.97
C LYS A 201 10.07 44.07 -25.33
N ILE A 202 8.96 43.86 -24.62
CA ILE A 202 7.92 42.92 -25.04
C ILE A 202 7.24 43.56 -26.25
N ILE A 203 7.43 42.96 -27.43
CA ILE A 203 6.57 43.24 -28.59
C ILE A 203 5.22 42.58 -28.28
N VAL A 204 4.28 43.37 -27.76
CA VAL A 204 2.86 43.00 -27.78
C VAL A 204 2.43 42.97 -29.24
N ARG A 205 2.17 41.77 -29.77
CA ARG A 205 1.43 41.64 -31.02
C ARG A 205 -0.04 41.83 -30.69
N ASP A 206 -0.59 42.94 -31.13
CA ASP A 206 -2.02 43.20 -31.10
C ASP A 206 -2.77 42.08 -31.83
N VAL A 207 -3.51 41.26 -31.09
CA VAL A 207 -4.52 40.38 -31.67
C VAL A 207 -5.75 41.25 -31.88
N VAL A 208 -5.82 41.84 -33.07
CA VAL A 208 -7.02 42.49 -33.59
C VAL A 208 -8.13 41.44 -33.59
N HIS A 209 -9.14 41.63 -32.74
CA HIS A 209 -10.36 40.85 -32.79
C HIS A 209 -11.14 41.32 -34.02
N GLY A 210 -11.09 40.51 -35.08
CA GLY A 210 -12.00 40.63 -36.21
C GLY A 210 -13.39 40.17 -35.79
N ILE A 211 -14.36 40.98 -36.22
CA ILE A 211 -15.82 40.90 -36.05
C ILE A 211 -16.38 39.51 -36.38
#